data_AF-A0A1Q7UTE3-F1
#
_entry.id   AF-A0A1Q7UTE3-F1
#
_cell.length_a   1.000
_cell.length_b   1.000
_cell.length_c   1.000
_cell.angle_alpha   90.00
_cell.angle_beta   90.00
_cell.angle_gamma   90.00
#
_symmetry.space_group_name_H-M   'P 1'
#
loop_
_entity.id
_entity.type
_entity.pdbx_description
1 polymer ?
#
loop_
_entity_poly.entity_id
_entity_poly.type
_entity_poly.pdbx_seq_one_letter_code
_entity_poly.pdbx_strand_id
1 'polypeptide(L)'
;AKAAPDPKFTGLAGGRWPVYLSRQENIKRIKENLRAQMPAEDFARIEIRQLPATAAEIREHGLLYLPYPYVVPGGRFNEMYGWDSYFTQVGLLRDDELALAKNMTDNFLYQIEHYGKILNANRTYYLSRSQPPFLTQMILNVYRKQRNIAWLRSTVPAIEKYYRFWTEEPHLTKDTGLSHYYDFGDGPAPEVLSGERDEKGRNHYDLVKDYYRTHEITDYDLGQYYDKEKDQLTDLFYKGDRSMRESGFDPSNRFGPFNIDIIHYDPVCLNSLLYLMEVDTAEILRILGRAREGRVWTTRADERRRNVNRLMWDEQDGLYYDYNFVGKKLRRYPFVTTFYPLWVGIAERKQAARIVANLHLFERPGGLLTSTYVSGSQWDAPFGWAPTEMIAVQGLRRYGYNKEADRLSANFLSLILKEFIQHNTIVEKYDVERRESEVSAGLKFGYKSNEIGFGWTNA
;
A
#
# COMPACT_ATOMS: atom_id res chain seq x y z
N ALA A 1 -12.49 -19.54 -9.74
CA ALA A 1 -12.82 -19.33 -11.18
C ALA A 1 -13.02 -17.86 -11.51
N LYS A 2 -14.00 -17.16 -10.92
CA LYS A 2 -14.28 -15.74 -11.21
C LYS A 2 -13.11 -14.77 -10.99
N ALA A 3 -12.29 -15.03 -9.96
CA ALA A 3 -11.09 -14.22 -9.68
C ALA A 3 -9.88 -14.57 -10.57
N ALA A 4 -9.91 -15.70 -11.29
CA ALA A 4 -8.74 -16.19 -12.01
C ALA A 4 -8.43 -15.40 -13.30
N PRO A 5 -9.44 -14.98 -14.11
CA PRO A 5 -9.21 -14.06 -15.21
C PRO A 5 -8.50 -12.79 -14.78
N ASP A 6 -7.54 -12.37 -15.59
CA ASP A 6 -6.82 -11.12 -15.44
C ASP A 6 -6.82 -10.39 -16.79
N PRO A 7 -7.55 -9.26 -16.94
CA PRO A 7 -7.60 -8.54 -18.21
C PRO A 7 -6.22 -8.01 -18.66
N LYS A 8 -5.23 -8.00 -17.77
CA LYS A 8 -3.85 -7.61 -18.06
C LYS A 8 -3.07 -8.71 -18.80
N PHE A 9 -3.56 -9.95 -18.88
CA PHE A 9 -2.84 -11.05 -19.51
C PHE A 9 -3.76 -11.88 -20.42
N THR A 10 -3.18 -12.76 -21.22
CA THR A 10 -3.94 -13.72 -22.02
C THR A 10 -4.08 -15.03 -21.24
N GLY A 11 -5.29 -15.58 -21.21
CA GLY A 11 -5.54 -16.91 -20.64
C GLY A 11 -4.84 -18.02 -21.43
N LEU A 12 -4.80 -19.22 -20.85
CA LEU A 12 -4.25 -20.41 -21.48
C LEU A 12 -5.15 -20.90 -22.62
N ALA A 13 -4.63 -21.83 -23.42
CA ALA A 13 -5.41 -22.54 -24.42
C ALA A 13 -6.71 -23.11 -23.81
N GLY A 14 -7.83 -22.95 -24.53
CA GLY A 14 -9.16 -23.35 -24.04
C GLY A 14 -9.79 -22.41 -23.01
N GLY A 15 -9.26 -21.19 -22.83
CA GLY A 15 -9.83 -20.16 -21.96
C GLY A 15 -9.62 -20.42 -20.46
N ARG A 16 -8.68 -21.30 -20.10
CA ARG A 16 -8.35 -21.60 -18.71
C ARG A 16 -7.39 -20.57 -18.13
N TRP A 17 -7.42 -20.40 -16.82
CA TRP A 17 -6.53 -19.50 -16.11
C TRP A 17 -5.69 -20.22 -15.07
N PRO A 18 -4.38 -19.97 -15.00
CA PRO A 18 -3.53 -20.64 -14.03
C PRO A 18 -3.81 -20.10 -12.62
N VAL A 19 -3.97 -21.01 -11.67
CA VAL A 19 -4.05 -20.73 -10.24
C VAL A 19 -2.89 -21.46 -9.56
N TYR A 20 -2.00 -20.69 -8.96
CA TYR A 20 -0.76 -21.17 -8.38
C TYR A 20 -0.89 -21.40 -6.87
N LEU A 21 -0.46 -22.58 -6.43
CA LEU A 21 -0.39 -22.95 -5.02
C LEU A 21 1.06 -22.92 -4.55
N SER A 22 1.24 -22.65 -3.26
CA SER A 22 2.57 -22.74 -2.64
C SER A 22 3.17 -24.14 -2.76
N ARG A 23 4.50 -24.21 -2.78
CA ARG A 23 5.23 -25.48 -2.76
C ARG A 23 5.00 -26.28 -1.48
N GLN A 24 4.59 -25.60 -0.41
CA GLN A 24 4.29 -26.19 0.89
C GLN A 24 2.88 -26.83 0.94
N GLU A 25 2.02 -26.56 -0.04
CA GLU A 25 0.65 -27.07 -0.06
C GLU A 25 0.52 -28.47 -0.66
N ASN A 26 -0.47 -29.21 -0.17
CA ASN A 26 -0.87 -30.47 -0.78
C ASN A 26 -1.84 -30.21 -1.94
N ILE A 27 -1.29 -30.15 -3.15
CA ILE A 27 -2.04 -29.84 -4.37
C ILE A 27 -3.22 -30.81 -4.61
N LYS A 28 -3.10 -32.08 -4.21
CA LYS A 28 -4.17 -33.08 -4.38
C LYS A 28 -5.35 -32.75 -3.48
N ARG A 29 -5.09 -32.51 -2.20
CA ARG A 29 -6.10 -32.11 -1.20
C ARG A 29 -6.80 -30.82 -1.60
N ILE A 30 -6.06 -29.79 -2.00
CA ILE A 30 -6.66 -28.51 -2.41
C ILE A 30 -7.50 -28.69 -3.69
N LYS A 31 -7.03 -29.47 -4.67
CA LYS A 31 -7.83 -29.81 -5.87
C LYS A 31 -9.15 -30.50 -5.50
N GLU A 32 -9.12 -31.47 -4.58
CA GLU A 32 -10.31 -32.17 -4.09
C GLU A 32 -11.28 -31.22 -3.38
N ASN A 33 -10.77 -30.38 -2.49
CA ASN A 33 -11.57 -29.37 -1.78
C ASN A 33 -12.23 -28.38 -2.76
N LEU A 34 -11.46 -27.86 -3.72
CA LEU A 34 -11.99 -26.93 -4.72
C LEU A 34 -13.07 -27.59 -5.58
N ARG A 35 -12.89 -28.85 -6.01
CA ARG A 35 -13.91 -29.59 -6.75
C ARG A 35 -15.19 -29.79 -5.95
N ALA A 36 -15.09 -29.96 -4.63
CA ALA A 36 -16.25 -30.12 -3.76
C ALA A 36 -16.99 -28.79 -3.49
N GLN A 37 -16.30 -27.65 -3.62
CA GLN A 37 -16.82 -26.33 -3.24
C GLN A 37 -17.24 -25.44 -4.41
N MET A 38 -16.97 -25.84 -5.66
CA MET A 38 -17.34 -25.04 -6.84
C MET A 38 -17.98 -25.88 -7.95
N PRO A 39 -18.82 -25.27 -8.81
CA PRO A 39 -19.37 -25.94 -9.98
C PRO A 39 -18.27 -26.53 -10.88
N ALA A 40 -18.56 -27.67 -11.52
CA ALA A 40 -17.59 -28.36 -12.39
C ALA A 40 -17.12 -27.48 -13.57
N GLU A 41 -18.02 -26.65 -14.11
CA GLU A 41 -17.72 -25.67 -15.15
C GLU A 41 -16.71 -24.61 -14.69
N ASP A 42 -16.83 -24.14 -13.45
CA ASP A 42 -15.92 -23.16 -12.86
C ASP A 42 -14.56 -23.79 -12.57
N PHE A 43 -14.54 -25.04 -12.10
CA PHE A 43 -13.30 -25.79 -11.93
C PHE A 43 -12.59 -26.05 -13.26
N ALA A 44 -13.33 -26.32 -14.34
CA ALA A 44 -12.76 -26.53 -15.68
C ALA A 44 -12.10 -25.27 -16.26
N ARG A 45 -12.49 -24.07 -15.80
CA ARG A 45 -11.91 -22.77 -16.20
C ARG A 45 -10.58 -22.45 -15.52
N ILE A 46 -10.13 -23.24 -14.56
CA ILE A 46 -8.87 -23.00 -13.86
C ILE A 46 -7.89 -24.15 -14.05
N GLU A 47 -6.61 -23.82 -14.11
CA GLU A 47 -5.52 -24.78 -14.13
C GLU A 47 -4.70 -24.66 -12.86
N ILE A 48 -4.87 -25.63 -11.96
CA ILE A 48 -4.14 -25.65 -10.69
C ILE A 48 -2.70 -26.10 -10.90
N ARG A 49 -1.76 -25.21 -10.60
CA ARG A 49 -0.31 -25.43 -10.70
C ARG A 49 0.37 -25.23 -9.34
N GLN A 50 1.53 -25.85 -9.18
CA GLN A 50 2.41 -25.56 -8.05
C GLN A 50 3.37 -24.45 -8.46
N LEU A 51 3.72 -23.56 -7.52
CA LEU A 51 4.73 -22.54 -7.76
C LEU A 51 6.09 -23.19 -8.09
N PRO A 52 6.84 -22.64 -9.06
CA PRO A 52 8.23 -23.03 -9.29
C PRO A 52 9.14 -22.65 -8.12
N ALA A 53 10.41 -23.04 -8.20
CA ALA A 53 11.37 -22.72 -7.15
C ALA A 53 11.65 -21.21 -7.07
N THR A 54 11.67 -20.53 -8.22
CA THR A 54 11.89 -19.08 -8.32
C THR A 54 10.77 -18.42 -9.12
N ALA A 55 10.39 -17.19 -8.75
CA ALA A 55 9.36 -16.44 -9.47
C ALA A 55 9.76 -16.12 -10.92
N ALA A 56 11.06 -16.07 -11.23
CA ALA A 56 11.60 -15.82 -12.57
C ALA A 56 11.30 -16.95 -13.58
N GLU A 57 10.97 -18.15 -13.11
CA GLU A 57 10.57 -19.28 -13.95
C GLU A 57 9.10 -19.19 -14.42
N ILE A 58 8.31 -18.28 -13.85
CA ILE A 58 6.90 -18.11 -14.20
C ILE A 58 6.81 -17.42 -15.57
N ARG A 59 6.30 -18.13 -16.58
CA ARG A 59 6.05 -17.60 -17.92
C ARG A 59 4.58 -17.22 -18.13
N GLU A 60 3.67 -17.95 -17.49
CA GLU A 60 2.23 -17.74 -17.59
C GLU A 60 1.72 -17.20 -16.25
N HIS A 61 1.40 -15.91 -16.21
CA HIS A 61 0.96 -15.25 -14.98
C HIS A 61 -0.46 -15.68 -14.56
N GLY A 62 -0.69 -15.74 -13.25
CA GLY A 62 -1.91 -16.30 -12.68
C GLY A 62 -2.21 -15.84 -11.27
N LEU A 63 -3.39 -16.23 -10.79
CA LEU A 63 -3.85 -15.97 -9.42
C LEU A 63 -3.07 -16.86 -8.44
N LEU A 64 -2.70 -16.32 -7.29
CA LEU A 64 -2.18 -17.09 -6.16
C LEU A 64 -3.34 -17.51 -5.26
N TYR A 65 -3.38 -18.79 -4.92
CA TYR A 65 -4.43 -19.37 -4.09
C TYR A 65 -4.47 -18.72 -2.69
N LEU A 66 -5.66 -18.34 -2.25
CA LEU A 66 -5.94 -17.95 -0.87
C LEU A 66 -7.09 -18.82 -0.35
N PRO A 67 -7.02 -19.32 0.89
CA PRO A 67 -7.98 -20.29 1.40
C PRO A 67 -9.32 -19.71 1.84
N TYR A 68 -9.41 -18.41 2.15
CA TYR A 68 -10.61 -17.80 2.70
C TYR A 68 -11.24 -16.74 1.78
N PRO A 69 -12.56 -16.48 1.88
CA PRO A 69 -13.21 -15.34 1.21
C PRO A 69 -12.53 -14.01 1.52
N TYR A 70 -12.52 -13.09 0.54
CA TYR A 70 -11.94 -11.77 0.69
C TYR A 70 -12.69 -10.75 -0.16
N VAL A 71 -12.53 -9.47 0.20
CA VAL A 71 -12.98 -8.33 -0.59
C VAL A 71 -11.84 -7.85 -1.49
N VAL A 72 -12.19 -7.41 -2.70
CA VAL A 72 -11.26 -6.78 -3.66
C VAL A 72 -11.53 -5.28 -3.70
N PRO A 73 -10.56 -4.42 -4.10
CA PRO A 73 -10.80 -2.98 -4.15
C PRO A 73 -11.99 -2.60 -5.06
N GLY A 74 -12.08 -3.14 -6.27
CA GLY A 74 -13.18 -2.88 -7.19
C GLY A 74 -12.73 -2.73 -8.65
N GLY A 75 -13.68 -2.86 -9.57
CA GLY A 75 -13.44 -2.67 -11.00
C GLY A 75 -12.37 -3.61 -11.58
N ARG A 76 -11.29 -3.05 -12.14
CA ARG A 76 -10.17 -3.84 -12.70
C ARG A 76 -9.36 -4.66 -11.68
N PHE A 77 -9.49 -4.36 -10.39
CA PHE A 77 -8.77 -5.01 -9.31
C PHE A 77 -9.59 -6.21 -8.79
N ASN A 78 -9.16 -7.42 -9.13
CA ASN A 78 -9.87 -8.68 -8.85
C ASN A 78 -9.09 -9.57 -7.86
N GLU A 79 -8.13 -8.96 -7.19
CA GLU A 79 -7.19 -9.57 -6.25
C GLU A 79 -7.39 -9.00 -4.85
N MET A 80 -6.99 -9.76 -3.83
CA MET A 80 -6.84 -9.22 -2.49
C MET A 80 -5.56 -8.40 -2.42
N TYR A 81 -5.71 -7.08 -2.25
CA TYR A 81 -4.60 -6.13 -2.12
C TYR A 81 -4.14 -5.96 -0.67
N GLY A 82 -2.87 -5.65 -0.45
CA GLY A 82 -2.22 -5.54 0.86
C GLY A 82 -2.83 -4.46 1.76
N TRP A 83 -2.60 -3.19 1.45
CA TRP A 83 -3.03 -2.10 2.35
C TRP A 83 -4.53 -1.77 2.26
N ASP A 84 -5.16 -1.91 1.09
CA ASP A 84 -6.61 -1.73 0.87
C ASP A 84 -7.44 -2.59 1.82
N SER A 85 -6.96 -3.81 2.09
CA SER A 85 -7.62 -4.77 2.98
C SER A 85 -7.75 -4.27 4.41
N TYR A 86 -6.84 -3.42 4.90
CA TYR A 86 -6.97 -2.83 6.23
C TYR A 86 -8.15 -1.87 6.30
N PHE A 87 -8.22 -0.91 5.37
CA PHE A 87 -9.31 0.07 5.34
C PHE A 87 -10.66 -0.62 5.12
N THR A 88 -10.71 -1.56 4.17
CA THR A 88 -11.90 -2.39 3.94
C THR A 88 -12.32 -3.15 5.20
N GLN A 89 -11.37 -3.72 5.95
CA GLN A 89 -11.67 -4.41 7.20
C GLN A 89 -12.26 -3.47 8.26
N VAL A 90 -11.81 -2.21 8.34
CA VAL A 90 -12.39 -1.22 9.26
C VAL A 90 -13.88 -1.04 8.96
N GLY A 91 -14.26 -0.90 7.69
CA GLY A 91 -15.66 -0.84 7.25
C GLY A 91 -16.44 -2.11 7.60
N LEU A 92 -15.92 -3.29 7.24
CA LEU A 92 -16.55 -4.58 7.54
C LEU A 92 -16.83 -4.77 9.04
N LEU A 93 -15.90 -4.38 9.91
CA LEU A 93 -16.08 -4.51 11.35
C LEU A 93 -17.06 -3.49 11.95
N ARG A 94 -17.28 -2.37 11.25
CA ARG A 94 -18.32 -1.40 11.58
C ARG A 94 -19.70 -1.95 11.23
N ASP A 95 -19.81 -2.71 10.15
CA ASP A 95 -21.04 -3.35 9.68
C ASP A 95 -21.25 -4.77 10.25
N ASP A 96 -20.48 -5.13 11.29
CA ASP A 96 -20.53 -6.42 11.99
C ASP A 96 -20.25 -7.67 11.13
N GLU A 97 -19.57 -7.50 9.99
CA GLU A 97 -19.07 -8.56 9.09
C GLU A 97 -17.77 -9.21 9.61
N LEU A 98 -17.76 -9.61 10.88
CA LEU A 98 -16.58 -10.12 11.59
C LEU A 98 -15.96 -11.35 10.92
N ALA A 99 -16.78 -12.26 10.38
CA ALA A 99 -16.29 -13.47 9.73
C ALA A 99 -15.43 -13.13 8.50
N LEU A 100 -15.90 -12.20 7.66
CA LEU A 100 -15.18 -11.76 6.47
C LEU A 100 -13.92 -10.96 6.83
N ALA A 101 -14.03 -10.06 7.81
CA ALA A 101 -12.87 -9.32 8.34
C ALA A 101 -11.76 -10.24 8.88
N LYS A 102 -12.15 -11.34 9.55
CA LYS A 102 -11.23 -12.37 10.03
C LYS A 102 -10.64 -13.18 8.87
N ASN A 103 -11.45 -13.59 7.90
CA ASN A 103 -11.00 -14.32 6.71
C ASN A 103 -9.89 -13.56 5.95
N MET A 104 -10.06 -12.25 5.78
CA MET A 104 -9.03 -11.39 5.17
C MET A 104 -7.75 -11.36 6.01
N THR A 105 -7.85 -11.28 7.35
CA THR A 105 -6.66 -11.38 8.22
C THR A 105 -5.97 -12.73 8.10
N ASP A 106 -6.74 -13.82 8.10
CA ASP A 106 -6.21 -15.18 7.98
C ASP A 106 -5.56 -15.42 6.60
N ASN A 107 -6.07 -14.79 5.53
CA ASN A 107 -5.41 -14.80 4.23
C ASN A 107 -4.04 -14.12 4.26
N PHE A 108 -3.86 -13.03 5.03
CA PHE A 108 -2.53 -12.45 5.21
C PHE A 108 -1.58 -13.35 6.02
N LEU A 109 -2.09 -14.01 7.07
CA LEU A 109 -1.31 -15.02 7.79
C LEU A 109 -0.87 -16.16 6.84
N TYR A 110 -1.79 -16.61 5.97
CA TYR A 110 -1.51 -17.59 4.93
C TYR A 110 -0.44 -17.08 3.94
N GLN A 111 -0.55 -15.85 3.44
CA GLN A 111 0.44 -15.27 2.52
C GLN A 111 1.83 -15.20 3.16
N ILE A 112 1.93 -14.80 4.42
CA ILE A 112 3.21 -14.76 5.13
C ILE A 112 3.81 -16.16 5.27
N GLU A 113 3.00 -17.15 5.62
CA GLU A 113 3.47 -18.53 5.75
C GLU A 113 3.96 -19.09 4.42
N HIS A 114 3.14 -18.95 3.38
CA HIS A 114 3.30 -19.67 2.12
C HIS A 114 4.00 -18.91 1.00
N TYR A 115 4.02 -17.59 1.06
CA TYR A 115 4.66 -16.67 0.10
C TYR A 115 5.71 -15.76 0.75
N GLY A 116 5.90 -15.86 2.07
CA GLY A 116 6.97 -15.21 2.81
C GLY A 116 6.68 -13.79 3.28
N LYS A 117 5.65 -13.14 2.73
CA LYS A 117 5.24 -11.78 3.04
C LYS A 117 3.77 -11.56 2.68
N ILE A 118 3.16 -10.48 3.18
CA ILE A 118 1.94 -9.95 2.57
C ILE A 118 2.30 -9.41 1.19
N LEU A 119 1.59 -9.83 0.16
CA LEU A 119 1.85 -9.43 -1.22
C LEU A 119 1.17 -8.09 -1.53
N ASN A 120 1.67 -7.38 -2.54
CA ASN A 120 0.95 -6.23 -3.11
C ASN A 120 -0.48 -6.64 -3.49
N ALA A 121 -0.62 -7.71 -4.30
CA ALA A 121 -1.85 -8.47 -4.42
C ALA A 121 -1.55 -9.95 -4.71
N ASN A 122 -2.54 -10.84 -4.62
CA ASN A 122 -2.32 -12.29 -4.80
C ASN A 122 -2.20 -12.73 -6.27
N ARG A 123 -1.23 -12.18 -7.02
CA ARG A 123 -0.84 -12.61 -8.38
C ARG A 123 0.64 -12.94 -8.45
N THR A 124 1.00 -13.81 -9.40
CA THR A 124 2.40 -14.26 -9.53
C THR A 124 3.40 -13.14 -9.79
N TYR A 125 3.03 -12.09 -10.53
CA TYR A 125 3.90 -10.93 -10.80
C TYR A 125 4.08 -9.99 -9.59
N TYR A 126 3.36 -10.23 -8.50
CA TYR A 126 3.50 -9.52 -7.21
C TYR A 126 4.30 -10.32 -6.16
N LEU A 127 4.78 -11.53 -6.46
CA LEU A 127 5.56 -12.34 -5.49
C LEU A 127 6.81 -11.63 -4.94
N SER A 128 7.34 -10.68 -5.70
CA SER A 128 8.54 -9.94 -5.36
C SER A 128 8.32 -8.74 -4.43
N ARG A 129 7.10 -8.18 -4.35
CA ARG A 129 6.79 -6.96 -3.57
C ARG A 129 5.65 -7.12 -2.59
N SER A 130 5.71 -6.30 -1.55
CA SER A 130 4.66 -6.13 -0.54
C SER A 130 3.81 -4.87 -0.81
N GLN A 131 3.15 -4.39 0.25
CA GLN A 131 2.46 -3.11 0.36
C GLN A 131 2.53 -2.62 1.83
N PRO A 132 2.16 -1.37 2.15
CA PRO A 132 2.26 -0.81 3.50
C PRO A 132 1.69 -1.74 4.61
N PRO A 133 2.45 -2.02 5.70
CA PRO A 133 2.10 -3.11 6.62
C PRO A 133 1.11 -2.72 7.73
N PHE A 134 -0.14 -3.19 7.62
CA PHE A 134 -1.21 -2.97 8.61
C PHE A 134 -1.62 -4.22 9.42
N LEU A 135 -0.87 -5.32 9.29
CA LEU A 135 -1.24 -6.65 9.82
C LEU A 135 -1.60 -6.65 11.32
N THR A 136 -0.81 -5.98 12.16
CA THR A 136 -1.00 -6.03 13.62
C THR A 136 -2.29 -5.33 14.05
N GLN A 137 -2.65 -4.22 13.39
CA GLN A 137 -3.95 -3.59 13.58
C GLN A 137 -5.08 -4.51 13.14
N MET A 138 -4.94 -5.18 12.00
CA MET A 138 -5.98 -6.12 11.53
C MET A 138 -6.21 -7.27 12.52
N ILE A 139 -5.12 -7.81 13.08
CA ILE A 139 -5.18 -8.85 14.12
C ILE A 139 -5.88 -8.32 15.38
N LEU A 140 -5.48 -7.15 15.87
CA LEU A 140 -6.07 -6.55 17.07
C LEU A 140 -7.55 -6.19 16.87
N ASN A 141 -7.92 -5.70 15.69
CA ASN A 141 -9.30 -5.36 15.33
C ASN A 141 -10.22 -6.59 15.42
N VAL A 142 -9.81 -7.70 14.80
CA VAL A 142 -10.55 -8.98 14.90
C VAL A 142 -10.56 -9.47 16.35
N TYR A 143 -9.41 -9.50 17.03
CA TYR A 143 -9.32 -9.97 18.41
C TYR A 143 -10.22 -9.17 19.36
N ARG A 144 -10.31 -7.84 19.22
CA ARG A 144 -11.15 -6.98 20.07
C ARG A 144 -12.63 -7.35 19.98
N LYS A 145 -13.11 -7.84 18.84
CA LYS A 145 -14.48 -8.31 18.63
C LYS A 145 -14.72 -9.74 19.13
N GLN A 146 -13.83 -10.71 18.80
CA GLN A 146 -14.07 -12.13 19.15
C GLN A 146 -13.45 -12.60 20.48
N ARG A 147 -12.45 -11.88 21.02
CA ARG A 147 -11.69 -12.20 22.25
C ARG A 147 -11.06 -13.61 22.28
N ASN A 148 -10.83 -14.23 21.13
CA ASN A 148 -10.23 -15.55 20.99
C ASN A 148 -8.71 -15.51 21.21
N ILE A 149 -8.27 -15.92 22.41
CA ILE A 149 -6.85 -15.97 22.82
C ILE A 149 -6.06 -17.02 22.03
N ALA A 150 -6.66 -18.17 21.70
CA ALA A 150 -5.97 -19.22 20.96
C ALA A 150 -5.65 -18.76 19.53
N TRP A 151 -6.60 -18.12 18.87
CA TRP A 151 -6.37 -17.49 17.56
C TRP A 151 -5.33 -16.39 17.65
N LEU A 152 -5.42 -15.46 18.61
CA LEU A 152 -4.42 -14.41 18.79
C LEU A 152 -3.00 -14.98 19.00
N ARG A 153 -2.87 -16.08 19.76
CA ARG A 153 -1.57 -16.76 19.96
C ARG A 153 -1.00 -17.31 18.66
N SER A 154 -1.86 -17.84 17.79
CA SER A 154 -1.46 -18.42 16.50
C SER A 154 -0.91 -17.39 15.51
N THR A 155 -1.21 -16.09 15.68
CA THR A 155 -0.75 -15.05 14.74
C THR A 155 0.69 -14.59 14.99
N VAL A 156 1.22 -14.78 16.20
CA VAL A 156 2.53 -14.24 16.61
C VAL A 156 3.69 -14.63 15.68
N PRO A 157 3.83 -15.90 15.23
CA PRO A 157 4.91 -16.27 14.32
C PRO A 157 4.89 -15.50 13.00
N ALA A 158 3.69 -15.25 12.44
CA ALA A 158 3.54 -14.48 11.21
C ALA A 158 3.91 -13.00 11.40
N ILE A 159 3.57 -12.41 12.56
CA ILE A 159 4.00 -11.05 12.92
C ILE A 159 5.52 -10.95 12.92
N GLU A 160 6.21 -11.87 13.59
CA GLU A 160 7.68 -11.90 13.66
C GLU A 160 8.31 -12.05 12.28
N LYS A 161 7.81 -12.99 11.47
CA LYS A 161 8.31 -13.24 10.11
C LYS A 161 8.13 -12.02 9.21
N TYR A 162 6.95 -11.38 9.26
CA TYR A 162 6.66 -10.22 8.42
C TYR A 162 7.38 -8.95 8.90
N TYR A 163 7.59 -8.79 10.20
CA TYR A 163 8.42 -7.70 10.72
C TYR A 163 9.87 -7.83 10.24
N ARG A 164 10.45 -9.04 10.29
CA ARG A 164 11.81 -9.28 9.77
C ARG A 164 11.95 -8.95 8.29
N PHE A 165 10.95 -9.27 7.47
CA PHE A 165 10.93 -8.87 6.05
C PHE A 165 11.18 -7.37 5.87
N TRP A 166 10.65 -6.50 6.74
CA TRP A 166 10.86 -5.06 6.66
C TRP A 166 12.10 -4.54 7.38
N THR A 167 12.67 -5.30 8.32
CA THR A 167 13.76 -4.85 9.19
C THR A 167 15.05 -5.64 9.01
N GLU A 168 15.18 -6.35 7.89
CA GLU A 168 16.40 -6.99 7.41
C GLU A 168 16.78 -6.38 6.05
N GLU A 169 18.01 -6.62 5.60
CA GLU A 169 18.42 -6.16 4.26
C GLU A 169 17.61 -6.87 3.18
N PRO A 170 17.23 -6.17 2.09
CA PRO A 170 17.65 -4.81 1.72
C PRO A 170 16.80 -3.68 2.33
N HIS A 171 15.61 -3.96 2.87
CA HIS A 171 14.72 -2.92 3.41
C HIS A 171 15.33 -2.13 4.56
N LEU A 172 16.16 -2.76 5.40
CA LEU A 172 16.84 -2.09 6.51
C LEU A 172 17.95 -1.16 6.03
N THR A 173 17.81 0.13 6.32
CA THR A 173 18.87 1.12 6.22
C THR A 173 19.73 1.07 7.50
N LYS A 174 20.86 0.35 7.45
CA LYS A 174 21.76 0.12 8.60
C LYS A 174 22.20 1.42 9.30
N ASP A 175 22.52 2.46 8.54
CA ASP A 175 23.04 3.74 9.06
C ASP A 175 22.01 4.51 9.90
N THR A 176 20.72 4.36 9.58
CA THR A 176 19.63 5.09 10.27
C THR A 176 18.89 4.20 11.26
N GLY A 177 18.98 2.87 11.13
CA GLY A 177 18.16 1.91 11.86
C GLY A 177 16.68 1.95 11.46
N LEU A 178 16.37 2.54 10.31
CA LEU A 178 15.03 2.67 9.74
C LEU A 178 14.91 1.79 8.49
N SER A 179 13.73 1.76 7.90
CA SER A 179 13.44 0.95 6.71
C SER A 179 13.01 1.80 5.53
N HIS A 180 13.32 1.30 4.33
CA HIS A 180 12.85 1.82 3.05
C HIS A 180 12.06 0.77 2.25
N TYR A 181 11.38 1.18 1.18
CA TYR A 181 10.71 0.25 0.26
C TYR A 181 11.71 -0.30 -0.77
N TYR A 182 11.66 -1.61 -1.02
CA TYR A 182 12.58 -2.29 -1.93
C TYR A 182 11.95 -3.56 -2.51
N ASP A 183 11.53 -3.51 -3.78
CA ASP A 183 11.05 -4.71 -4.49
C ASP A 183 12.24 -5.62 -4.88
N PHE A 184 12.10 -6.92 -4.59
CA PHE A 184 13.09 -7.94 -4.95
C PHE A 184 13.14 -8.28 -6.45
N GLY A 185 12.17 -7.84 -7.24
CA GLY A 185 12.04 -8.12 -8.66
C GLY A 185 12.86 -7.18 -9.53
N ASP A 186 13.30 -7.66 -10.68
CA ASP A 186 14.15 -6.91 -11.62
C ASP A 186 13.45 -6.67 -12.96
N GLY A 187 13.96 -5.71 -13.73
CA GLY A 187 13.41 -5.33 -15.03
C GLY A 187 11.98 -4.77 -14.98
N PRO A 188 11.32 -4.56 -16.11
CA PRO A 188 9.99 -3.96 -16.17
C PRO A 188 8.93 -4.81 -15.46
N ALA A 189 8.02 -4.16 -14.74
CA ALA A 189 6.89 -4.82 -14.08
C ALA A 189 5.90 -5.36 -15.13
N PRO A 190 5.58 -6.68 -15.13
CA PRO A 190 4.77 -7.30 -16.18
C PRO A 190 3.40 -6.65 -16.37
N GLU A 191 2.74 -6.26 -15.29
CA GLU A 191 1.42 -5.63 -15.31
C GLU A 191 1.41 -4.23 -15.94
N VAL A 192 2.56 -3.56 -15.95
CA VAL A 192 2.73 -2.23 -16.53
C VAL A 192 2.85 -2.33 -18.04
N LEU A 193 3.66 -3.28 -18.51
CA LEU A 193 3.82 -3.56 -19.94
C LEU A 193 2.51 -3.97 -20.60
N SER A 194 1.67 -4.68 -19.87
CA SER A 194 0.46 -5.29 -20.41
C SER A 194 -0.80 -4.46 -20.17
N GLY A 195 -0.95 -3.81 -19.00
CA GLY A 195 -2.22 -3.22 -18.57
C GLY A 195 -2.31 -1.69 -18.56
N GLU A 196 -1.20 -0.94 -18.64
CA GLU A 196 -1.18 0.52 -18.44
C GLU A 196 -1.04 1.28 -19.76
N ARG A 197 -1.96 1.10 -20.71
CA ARG A 197 -1.87 1.74 -22.04
C ARG A 197 -2.75 2.98 -22.17
N ASP A 198 -2.20 4.05 -22.75
CA ASP A 198 -2.98 5.22 -23.15
C ASP A 198 -3.74 4.98 -24.48
N GLU A 199 -4.50 5.98 -24.94
CA GLU A 199 -5.26 5.93 -26.20
C GLU A 199 -4.38 5.67 -27.43
N LYS A 200 -3.07 5.94 -27.34
CA LYS A 200 -2.07 5.69 -28.39
C LYS A 200 -1.37 4.34 -28.21
N GLY A 201 -1.80 3.53 -27.24
CA GLY A 201 -1.22 2.23 -26.93
C GLY A 201 0.12 2.28 -26.18
N ARG A 202 0.58 3.46 -25.76
CA ARG A 202 1.83 3.67 -25.03
C ARG A 202 1.68 3.25 -23.59
N ASN A 203 2.66 2.53 -23.04
CA ASN A 203 2.64 2.17 -21.62
C ASN A 203 3.26 3.26 -20.73
N HIS A 204 3.21 3.08 -19.41
CA HIS A 204 3.84 4.02 -18.45
C HIS A 204 5.32 4.30 -18.77
N TYR A 205 6.10 3.29 -19.13
CA TYR A 205 7.53 3.46 -19.44
C TYR A 205 7.77 4.30 -20.69
N ASP A 206 6.90 4.20 -21.69
CA ASP A 206 6.94 5.09 -22.87
C ASP A 206 6.66 6.54 -22.47
N LEU A 207 5.67 6.77 -21.60
CA LEU A 207 5.34 8.11 -21.10
C LEU A 207 6.46 8.72 -20.26
N VAL A 208 7.15 7.91 -19.46
CA VAL A 208 8.31 8.36 -18.67
C VAL A 208 9.48 8.75 -19.58
N LYS A 209 9.80 7.94 -20.60
CA LYS A 209 10.84 8.30 -21.58
C LYS A 209 10.52 9.62 -22.27
N ASP A 210 9.27 9.80 -22.71
CA ASP A 210 8.80 11.08 -23.28
C ASP A 210 9.04 12.25 -22.32
N TYR A 211 8.72 12.06 -21.03
CA TYR A 211 8.96 13.08 -20.01
C TYR A 211 10.45 13.40 -19.85
N TYR A 212 11.31 12.39 -19.71
CA TYR A 212 12.76 12.58 -19.56
C TYR A 212 13.45 13.20 -20.79
N ARG A 213 12.88 13.04 -21.99
CA ARG A 213 13.36 13.72 -23.20
C ARG A 213 13.01 15.20 -23.23
N THR A 214 11.91 15.59 -22.59
CA THR A 214 11.30 16.91 -22.75
C THR A 214 11.41 17.80 -21.52
N HIS A 215 11.86 17.26 -20.38
CA HIS A 215 11.96 17.97 -19.11
C HIS A 215 13.36 17.87 -18.52
N GLU A 216 13.78 18.94 -17.88
CA GLU A 216 14.97 18.95 -17.02
C GLU A 216 14.66 18.30 -15.67
N ILE A 217 15.54 17.42 -15.20
CA ILE A 217 15.38 16.67 -13.95
C ILE A 217 16.53 17.04 -13.03
N THR A 218 16.20 17.59 -11.86
CA THR A 218 17.19 18.09 -10.87
C THR A 218 17.10 17.39 -9.51
N ASP A 219 16.06 16.58 -9.28
CA ASP A 219 15.86 15.85 -8.03
C ASP A 219 16.90 14.74 -7.82
N TYR A 220 17.41 14.16 -8.90
CA TYR A 220 18.40 13.08 -8.94
C TYR A 220 19.21 13.12 -10.25
N ASP A 221 20.30 12.35 -10.29
CA ASP A 221 21.12 12.18 -11.50
C ASP A 221 20.37 11.30 -12.52
N LEU A 222 19.74 11.96 -13.50
CA LEU A 222 18.96 11.30 -14.54
C LEU A 222 19.76 10.24 -15.31
N GLY A 223 21.09 10.40 -15.46
CA GLY A 223 21.93 9.45 -16.18
C GLY A 223 21.95 8.04 -15.56
N GLN A 224 21.64 7.92 -14.26
CA GLN A 224 21.54 6.63 -13.58
C GLN A 224 20.22 5.90 -13.89
N TYR A 225 19.20 6.63 -14.32
CA TYR A 225 17.83 6.13 -14.54
C TYR A 225 17.46 6.03 -16.02
N TYR A 226 18.10 6.82 -16.87
CA TYR A 226 17.78 6.93 -18.28
C TYR A 226 19.03 7.17 -19.13
N ASP A 227 19.34 6.21 -20.01
CA ASP A 227 20.37 6.32 -21.02
C ASP A 227 19.82 7.13 -22.20
N LYS A 228 20.23 8.40 -22.28
CA LYS A 228 19.82 9.34 -23.33
C LYS A 228 20.31 8.96 -24.72
N GLU A 229 21.45 8.29 -24.83
CA GLU A 229 22.02 7.91 -26.12
C GLU A 229 21.26 6.72 -26.72
N LYS A 230 20.81 5.78 -25.87
CA LYS A 230 20.07 4.59 -26.29
C LYS A 230 18.55 4.72 -26.22
N ASP A 231 18.02 5.83 -25.69
CA ASP A 231 16.58 6.02 -25.40
C ASP A 231 16.02 4.88 -24.51
N GLN A 232 16.76 4.49 -23.47
CA GLN A 232 16.47 3.33 -22.63
C GLN A 232 16.44 3.66 -21.14
N LEU A 233 15.44 3.12 -20.45
CA LEU A 233 15.38 3.13 -18.98
C LEU A 233 16.33 2.06 -18.42
N THR A 234 17.05 2.39 -17.35
CA THR A 234 18.07 1.52 -16.75
C THR A 234 17.47 0.54 -15.75
N ASP A 235 18.27 -0.42 -15.28
CA ASP A 235 17.86 -1.33 -14.20
C ASP A 235 17.52 -0.59 -12.90
N LEU A 236 18.21 0.51 -12.61
CA LEU A 236 17.94 1.34 -11.43
C LEU A 236 16.55 1.99 -11.53
N PHE A 237 16.14 2.43 -12.73
CA PHE A 237 14.78 2.91 -12.95
C PHE A 237 13.74 1.85 -12.64
N TYR A 238 13.92 0.63 -13.15
CA TYR A 238 12.96 -0.43 -12.91
C TYR A 238 12.91 -0.87 -11.43
N LYS A 239 14.06 -0.83 -10.74
CA LYS A 239 14.10 -1.05 -9.29
C LYS A 239 13.32 0.03 -8.53
N GLY A 240 13.49 1.29 -8.94
CA GLY A 240 12.75 2.44 -8.42
C GLY A 240 11.24 2.32 -8.65
N ASP A 241 10.79 2.07 -9.88
CA ASP A 241 9.37 1.90 -10.25
C ASP A 241 8.71 0.78 -9.42
N ARG A 242 9.33 -0.40 -9.36
CA ARG A 242 8.80 -1.52 -8.59
C ARG A 242 8.71 -1.24 -7.09
N SER A 243 9.71 -0.57 -6.52
CA SER A 243 9.74 -0.20 -5.10
C SER A 243 8.75 0.93 -4.79
N MET A 244 8.52 1.84 -5.74
CA MET A 244 7.45 2.84 -5.68
C MET A 244 6.08 2.17 -5.60
N ARG A 245 5.84 1.09 -6.37
CA ARG A 245 4.60 0.30 -6.29
C ARG A 245 4.44 -0.46 -4.97
N GLU A 246 5.54 -0.85 -4.31
CA GLU A 246 5.51 -1.40 -2.95
C GLU A 246 5.03 -0.35 -1.92
N SER A 247 5.20 0.94 -2.20
CA SER A 247 4.75 2.01 -1.29
C SER A 247 3.24 2.28 -1.34
N GLY A 248 2.56 1.89 -2.42
CA GLY A 248 1.16 2.23 -2.70
C GLY A 248 0.92 3.64 -3.23
N PHE A 249 1.97 4.46 -3.41
CA PHE A 249 1.89 5.83 -3.94
C PHE A 249 2.39 5.90 -5.40
N ASP A 250 1.90 5.00 -6.25
CA ASP A 250 2.33 4.83 -7.64
C ASP A 250 1.47 5.57 -8.67
N PRO A 251 1.99 6.53 -9.46
CA PRO A 251 3.11 7.40 -9.12
C PRO A 251 2.66 8.64 -8.32
N SER A 252 3.64 9.25 -7.67
CA SER A 252 3.71 10.63 -7.18
C SER A 252 5.06 11.23 -7.58
N ASN A 253 5.32 12.50 -7.27
CA ASN A 253 6.64 13.12 -7.43
C ASN A 253 7.39 13.33 -6.10
N ARG A 254 6.98 12.62 -5.04
CA ARG A 254 7.50 12.75 -3.68
C ARG A 254 9.01 12.53 -3.60
N PHE A 255 9.54 11.53 -4.30
CA PHE A 255 10.98 11.23 -4.43
C PHE A 255 11.53 11.64 -5.81
N GLY A 256 11.09 12.78 -6.32
CA GLY A 256 11.35 13.23 -7.69
C GLY A 256 10.35 12.62 -8.69
N PRO A 257 10.44 12.97 -9.98
CA PRO A 257 9.47 12.54 -10.99
C PRO A 257 9.18 11.04 -10.96
N PHE A 258 7.90 10.69 -10.89
CA PHE A 258 7.40 9.31 -10.83
C PHE A 258 7.87 8.49 -9.61
N ASN A 259 8.40 9.15 -8.58
CA ASN A 259 8.84 8.56 -7.32
C ASN A 259 10.01 7.56 -7.47
N ILE A 260 10.80 7.67 -8.54
CA ILE A 260 11.77 6.62 -8.93
C ILE A 260 12.97 6.55 -7.98
N ASP A 261 13.35 7.66 -7.34
CA ASP A 261 14.49 7.70 -6.40
C ASP A 261 14.17 7.06 -5.02
N ILE A 262 12.95 6.52 -4.83
CA ILE A 262 12.41 6.02 -3.54
C ILE A 262 13.35 5.09 -2.76
N ILE A 263 14.13 4.27 -3.45
CA ILE A 263 15.04 3.29 -2.85
C ILE A 263 16.17 3.92 -2.02
N HIS A 264 16.36 5.24 -2.12
CA HIS A 264 17.36 6.00 -1.37
C HIS A 264 16.77 6.77 -0.17
N TYR A 265 15.50 6.55 0.16
CA TYR A 265 14.80 7.28 1.23
C TYR A 265 14.24 6.33 2.27
N ASP A 266 14.40 6.67 3.54
CA ASP A 266 13.58 6.13 4.63
C ASP A 266 12.25 6.92 4.64
N PRO A 267 11.09 6.31 4.32
CA PRO A 267 9.83 7.04 4.27
C PRO A 267 9.20 7.14 5.66
N VAL A 268 8.66 8.31 6.02
CA VAL A 268 7.99 8.52 7.31
C VAL A 268 6.77 7.62 7.49
N CYS A 269 6.05 7.33 6.40
CA CYS A 269 4.88 6.45 6.42
C CYS A 269 5.28 5.01 6.80
N LEU A 270 6.26 4.40 6.12
CA LEU A 270 6.70 3.04 6.41
C LEU A 270 7.19 2.92 7.86
N ASN A 271 8.03 3.86 8.30
CA ASN A 271 8.59 3.82 9.65
C ASN A 271 7.55 4.13 10.73
N SER A 272 6.48 4.86 10.42
CA SER A 272 5.32 4.98 11.33
C SER A 272 4.57 3.66 11.44
N LEU A 273 4.38 2.94 10.34
CA LEU A 273 3.71 1.63 10.34
C LEU A 273 4.53 0.55 11.05
N LEU A 274 5.85 0.57 10.92
CA LEU A 274 6.72 -0.35 11.66
C LEU A 274 6.73 -0.04 13.17
N TYR A 275 6.66 1.23 13.55
CA TYR A 275 6.44 1.62 14.95
C TYR A 275 5.11 1.06 15.47
N LEU A 276 4.05 1.16 14.67
CA LEU A 276 2.75 0.60 15.02
C LEU A 276 2.81 -0.92 15.20
N MET A 277 3.50 -1.64 14.29
CA MET A 277 3.73 -3.08 14.44
C MET A 277 4.46 -3.41 15.74
N GLU A 278 5.47 -2.62 16.11
CA GLU A 278 6.24 -2.82 17.34
C GLU A 278 5.36 -2.63 18.60
N VAL A 279 4.60 -1.54 18.64
CA VAL A 279 3.68 -1.22 19.75
C VAL A 279 2.59 -2.28 19.88
N ASP A 280 1.93 -2.62 18.77
CA ASP A 280 0.85 -3.60 18.76
C ASP A 280 1.34 -4.98 19.15
N THR A 281 2.54 -5.38 18.70
CA THR A 281 3.10 -6.68 19.06
C THR A 281 3.41 -6.76 20.55
N ALA A 282 3.91 -5.67 21.15
CA ALA A 282 4.05 -5.58 22.60
C ALA A 282 2.69 -5.73 23.31
N GLU A 283 1.62 -5.10 22.81
CA GLU A 283 0.25 -5.25 23.33
C GLU A 283 -0.23 -6.71 23.23
N ILE A 284 -0.11 -7.32 22.05
CA ILE A 284 -0.50 -8.71 21.80
C ILE A 284 0.23 -9.66 22.76
N LEU A 285 1.55 -9.52 22.90
CA LEU A 285 2.33 -10.36 23.79
C LEU A 285 1.93 -10.16 25.26
N ARG A 286 1.63 -8.93 25.68
CA ARG A 286 1.10 -8.66 27.03
C ARG A 286 -0.25 -9.36 27.25
N ILE A 287 -1.17 -9.27 26.30
CA ILE A 287 -2.48 -9.97 26.36
C ILE A 287 -2.28 -11.49 26.49
N LEU A 288 -1.27 -12.04 25.82
CA LEU A 288 -0.95 -13.47 25.85
C LEU A 288 -0.17 -13.93 27.09
N GLY A 289 0.10 -13.04 28.06
CA GLY A 289 0.89 -13.32 29.26
C GLY A 289 2.41 -13.34 29.03
N ARG A 290 2.88 -12.88 27.86
CA ARG A 290 4.29 -12.88 27.41
C ARG A 290 4.95 -11.51 27.56
N ALA A 291 4.67 -10.80 28.66
CA ALA A 291 5.12 -9.41 28.86
C ALA A 291 6.65 -9.23 28.80
N ARG A 292 7.44 -10.24 29.19
CA ARG A 292 8.91 -10.20 29.08
C ARG A 292 9.37 -10.11 27.62
N GLU A 293 8.72 -10.82 26.71
CA GLU A 293 9.00 -10.77 25.28
C GLU A 293 8.49 -9.46 24.67
N GLY A 294 7.33 -8.97 25.15
CA GLY A 294 6.80 -7.66 24.77
C GLY A 294 7.74 -6.48 25.07
N ARG A 295 8.62 -6.59 26.08
CA ARG A 295 9.63 -5.56 26.37
C ARG A 295 10.62 -5.36 25.24
N VAL A 296 10.99 -6.41 24.50
CA VAL A 296 11.89 -6.30 23.35
C VAL A 296 11.25 -5.42 22.27
N TRP A 297 9.96 -5.61 22.03
CA TRP A 297 9.19 -4.80 21.08
C TRP A 297 9.00 -3.36 21.55
N THR A 298 8.83 -3.14 22.85
CA THR A 298 8.79 -1.78 23.42
C THR A 298 10.11 -1.05 23.18
N THR A 299 11.26 -1.71 23.39
CA THR A 299 12.58 -1.12 23.12
C THR A 299 12.75 -0.74 21.64
N ARG A 300 12.33 -1.61 20.71
CA ARG A 300 12.34 -1.32 19.26
C ARG A 300 11.47 -0.10 18.92
N ALA A 301 10.26 -0.05 19.47
CA ALA A 301 9.35 1.09 19.31
C ALA A 301 9.99 2.41 19.79
N ASP A 302 10.65 2.38 20.95
CA ASP A 302 11.34 3.56 21.49
C ASP A 302 12.52 4.00 20.62
N GLU A 303 13.30 3.05 20.09
CA GLU A 303 14.40 3.31 19.14
C GLU A 303 13.88 3.95 17.85
N ARG A 304 12.85 3.35 17.24
CA ARG A 304 12.25 3.90 16.02
C ARG A 304 11.65 5.27 16.25
N ARG A 305 10.97 5.49 17.37
CA ARG A 305 10.46 6.81 17.77
C ARG A 305 11.56 7.86 17.84
N ARG A 306 12.70 7.54 18.45
CA ARG A 306 13.84 8.46 18.50
C ARG A 306 14.38 8.76 17.10
N ASN A 307 14.56 7.73 16.27
CA ASN A 307 15.12 7.91 14.93
C ASN A 307 14.20 8.69 13.99
N VAL A 308 12.89 8.38 13.96
CA VAL A 308 11.90 9.14 13.18
C VAL A 308 11.87 10.61 13.62
N ASN A 309 11.76 10.89 14.92
CA ASN A 309 11.72 12.27 15.41
C ASN A 309 13.04 13.04 15.20
N ARG A 310 14.17 12.35 15.13
CA ARG A 310 15.48 12.97 14.88
C ARG A 310 15.74 13.22 13.40
N LEU A 311 15.38 12.27 12.54
CA LEU A 311 15.78 12.26 11.13
C LEU A 311 14.72 12.81 10.19
N MET A 312 13.44 12.79 10.57
CA MET A 312 12.32 13.08 9.67
C MET A 312 11.53 14.32 10.06
N TRP A 313 11.71 14.85 11.28
CA TRP A 313 11.04 16.07 11.72
C TRP A 313 11.86 17.31 11.35
N ASP A 314 11.24 18.29 10.71
CA ASP A 314 11.81 19.62 10.50
C ASP A 314 11.11 20.63 11.41
N GLU A 315 11.85 21.22 12.36
CA GLU A 315 11.31 22.16 13.34
C GLU A 315 10.87 23.49 12.71
N GLN A 316 11.58 23.93 11.66
CA GLN A 316 11.31 25.18 10.97
C GLN A 316 9.99 25.08 10.20
N ASP A 317 9.86 24.05 9.39
CA ASP A 317 8.67 23.82 8.57
C ASP A 317 7.50 23.31 9.41
N GLY A 318 7.77 22.62 10.53
CA GLY A 318 6.74 22.05 11.39
C GLY A 318 6.00 20.87 10.75
N LEU A 319 6.74 20.05 9.99
CA LEU A 319 6.24 18.89 9.25
C LEU A 319 7.23 17.71 9.40
N TYR A 320 6.71 16.49 9.21
CA TYR A 320 7.57 15.36 8.91
C TYR A 320 7.79 15.23 7.41
N TYR A 321 9.03 14.91 7.05
CA TYR A 321 9.49 14.62 5.71
C TYR A 321 10.22 13.28 5.68
N ASP A 322 10.44 12.76 4.48
CA ASP A 322 11.25 11.57 4.29
C ASP A 322 12.74 11.90 4.33
N TYR A 323 13.54 10.94 4.78
CA TYR A 323 14.96 11.12 4.95
C TYR A 323 15.73 10.42 3.83
N ASN A 324 16.44 11.17 2.99
CA ASN A 324 17.39 10.61 2.04
C ASN A 324 18.62 10.13 2.81
N PHE A 325 18.78 8.82 2.95
CA PHE A 325 19.89 8.27 3.75
C PHE A 325 21.22 8.27 3.01
N VAL A 326 21.21 8.37 1.68
CA VAL A 326 22.42 8.50 0.85
C VAL A 326 22.97 9.93 0.93
N GLY A 327 22.12 10.91 0.65
CA GLY A 327 22.44 12.33 0.68
C GLY A 327 22.37 12.97 2.07
N LYS A 328 21.94 12.22 3.09
CA LYS A 328 21.82 12.62 4.50
C LYS A 328 21.04 13.92 4.69
N LYS A 329 19.91 14.05 3.99
CA LYS A 329 19.07 15.26 3.97
C LYS A 329 17.59 14.93 3.92
N LEU A 330 16.77 15.83 4.44
CA LEU A 330 15.32 15.76 4.30
C LEU A 330 14.88 16.03 2.86
N ARG A 331 13.90 15.27 2.39
CA ARG A 331 13.16 15.55 1.15
C ARG A 331 12.05 16.55 1.46
N ARG A 332 12.31 17.85 1.26
CA ARG A 332 11.32 18.92 1.44
C ARG A 332 10.26 18.88 0.34
N TYR A 333 9.30 17.99 0.53
CA TYR A 333 8.14 17.81 -0.33
C TYR A 333 6.92 17.59 0.58
N PRO A 334 6.17 18.64 0.97
CA PRO A 334 5.04 18.47 1.86
C PRO A 334 4.04 17.46 1.30
N PHE A 335 3.94 16.33 1.99
CA PHE A 335 3.18 15.16 1.59
C PHE A 335 2.25 14.74 2.73
N VAL A 336 1.08 14.21 2.40
CA VAL A 336 0.03 13.83 3.36
C VAL A 336 0.50 12.80 4.39
N THR A 337 1.61 12.09 4.13
CA THR A 337 2.20 11.15 5.08
C THR A 337 2.76 11.81 6.35
N THR A 338 2.86 13.14 6.41
CA THR A 338 3.14 13.89 7.65
C THR A 338 2.14 13.58 8.78
N PHE A 339 0.93 13.11 8.44
CA PHE A 339 -0.09 12.73 9.42
C PHE A 339 0.07 11.29 9.97
N TYR A 340 0.89 10.43 9.35
CA TYR A 340 1.11 9.06 9.84
C TYR A 340 1.68 9.04 11.27
N PRO A 341 2.69 9.88 11.62
CA PRO A 341 3.18 10.00 12.98
C PRO A 341 2.13 10.36 14.03
N LEU A 342 1.12 11.15 13.65
CA LEU A 342 -0.02 11.46 14.51
C LEU A 342 -0.90 10.22 14.65
N TRP A 343 -1.24 9.55 13.56
CA TRP A 343 -2.10 8.37 13.58
C TRP A 343 -1.56 7.26 14.50
N VAL A 344 -0.28 6.94 14.37
CA VAL A 344 0.37 5.87 15.16
C VAL A 344 0.78 6.32 16.56
N GLY A 345 0.76 7.63 16.86
CA GLY A 345 1.11 8.15 18.17
C GLY A 345 2.61 8.28 18.45
N ILE A 346 3.45 8.30 17.42
CA ILE A 346 4.92 8.40 17.56
C ILE A 346 5.38 9.86 17.78
N ALA A 347 4.59 10.83 17.33
CA ALA A 347 4.88 12.27 17.47
C ALA A 347 4.81 12.76 18.94
N GLU A 348 5.42 13.91 19.21
CA GLU A 348 5.22 14.68 20.43
C GLU A 348 4.03 15.63 20.28
N ARG A 349 3.40 16.03 21.39
CA ARG A 349 2.27 16.98 21.37
C ARG A 349 2.62 18.30 20.68
N LYS A 350 3.85 18.79 20.85
CA LYS A 350 4.33 20.02 20.19
C LYS A 350 4.42 19.86 18.67
N GLN A 351 4.85 18.70 18.18
CA GLN A 351 4.95 18.39 16.76
C GLN A 351 3.54 18.27 16.15
N ALA A 352 2.61 17.62 16.86
CA ALA A 352 1.21 17.58 16.46
C ALA A 352 0.59 18.99 16.36
N ALA A 353 0.86 19.89 17.31
CA ALA A 353 0.39 21.27 17.25
C ALA A 353 0.93 22.03 16.02
N ARG A 354 2.21 21.80 15.68
CA ARG A 354 2.85 22.40 14.49
C ARG A 354 2.26 21.86 13.19
N ILE A 355 2.00 20.55 13.11
CA ILE A 355 1.32 19.95 11.94
C ILE A 355 -0.10 20.51 11.77
N VAL A 356 -0.84 20.68 12.86
CA VAL A 356 -2.17 21.30 12.84
C VAL A 356 -2.12 22.76 12.37
N ALA A 357 -1.13 23.53 12.84
CA ALA A 357 -0.93 24.91 12.37
C ALA A 357 -0.64 24.96 10.85
N ASN A 358 0.00 23.92 10.30
CA ASN A 358 0.29 23.76 8.88
C ASN A 358 -0.80 23.00 8.09
N LEU A 359 -1.96 22.70 8.70
CA LEU A 359 -3.04 21.96 8.02
C LEU A 359 -3.52 22.67 6.74
N HIS A 360 -3.46 24.00 6.72
CA HIS A 360 -3.82 24.85 5.59
C HIS A 360 -3.02 24.57 4.30
N LEU A 361 -1.86 23.92 4.39
CA LEU A 361 -1.08 23.51 3.22
C LEU A 361 -1.82 22.44 2.41
N PHE A 362 -2.46 21.48 3.11
CA PHE A 362 -3.10 20.30 2.52
C PHE A 362 -4.61 20.44 2.38
N GLU A 363 -5.26 21.10 3.33
CA GLU A 363 -6.72 21.19 3.41
C GLU A 363 -7.30 21.99 2.24
N ARG A 364 -8.34 21.42 1.63
CA ARG A 364 -9.13 21.94 0.53
C ARG A 364 -10.62 21.71 0.79
N PRO A 365 -11.52 22.33 0.01
CA PRO A 365 -12.97 22.22 0.23
C PRO A 365 -13.52 20.78 0.23
N GLY A 366 -12.82 19.85 -0.43
CA GLY A 366 -13.17 18.44 -0.52
C GLY A 366 -12.37 17.50 0.37
N GLY A 367 -11.42 17.97 1.18
CA GLY A 367 -10.54 17.09 1.98
C GLY A 367 -9.08 17.53 1.97
N LEU A 368 -8.16 16.59 1.99
CA LEU A 368 -6.72 16.78 2.00
C LEU A 368 -6.10 16.42 0.65
N LEU A 369 -5.24 17.32 0.16
CA LEU A 369 -4.36 17.02 -0.95
C LEU A 369 -3.34 15.95 -0.56
N THR A 370 -3.01 15.08 -1.50
CA THR A 370 -1.92 14.10 -1.32
C THR A 370 -0.56 14.78 -1.15
N SER A 371 -0.32 15.87 -1.89
CA SER A 371 0.87 16.72 -1.77
C SER A 371 0.53 18.18 -2.07
N THR A 372 1.47 19.10 -1.85
CA THR A 372 1.28 20.52 -2.20
C THR A 372 1.66 20.85 -3.66
N TYR A 373 1.93 19.86 -4.51
CA TYR A 373 2.42 20.06 -5.87
C TYR A 373 1.49 19.43 -6.90
N VAL A 374 1.18 20.18 -7.97
CA VAL A 374 0.42 19.67 -9.12
C VAL A 374 1.39 19.11 -10.15
N SER A 375 1.72 17.82 -10.03
CA SER A 375 2.64 17.13 -10.94
C SER A 375 1.93 16.50 -12.15
N GLY A 376 0.62 16.24 -12.03
CA GLY A 376 -0.15 15.40 -12.94
C GLY A 376 -0.05 13.90 -12.64
N SER A 377 0.68 13.50 -11.59
CA SER A 377 0.67 12.13 -11.06
C SER A 377 -0.54 11.91 -10.15
N GLN A 378 -1.07 10.68 -10.06
CA GLN A 378 -2.31 10.41 -9.32
C GLN A 378 -2.19 10.60 -7.80
N TRP A 379 -1.00 10.40 -7.24
CA TRP A 379 -0.73 10.60 -5.81
C TRP A 379 -0.07 11.95 -5.52
N ASP A 380 -0.60 13.01 -6.13
CA ASP A 380 -0.21 14.41 -5.92
C ASP A 380 -1.44 15.33 -6.02
N ALA A 381 -1.27 16.63 -5.75
CA ALA A 381 -2.37 17.58 -5.98
C ALA A 381 -2.87 17.52 -7.44
N PRO A 382 -4.18 17.70 -7.68
CA PRO A 382 -5.22 18.11 -6.72
C PRO A 382 -5.95 16.93 -6.03
N PHE A 383 -5.40 15.72 -6.09
CA PHE A 383 -6.14 14.51 -5.72
C PHE A 383 -6.04 14.17 -4.22
N GLY A 384 -7.15 13.70 -3.66
CA GLY A 384 -7.27 13.16 -2.31
C GLY A 384 -7.86 11.74 -2.32
N TRP A 385 -7.54 10.98 -1.27
CA TRP A 385 -7.77 9.54 -1.20
C TRP A 385 -8.28 9.13 0.19
N ALA A 386 -9.33 8.30 0.25
CA ALA A 386 -9.95 7.91 1.51
C ALA A 386 -8.98 7.34 2.58
N PRO A 387 -7.97 6.51 2.23
CA PRO A 387 -6.97 6.03 3.18
C PRO A 387 -6.25 7.14 3.96
N THR A 388 -5.81 8.18 3.25
CA THR A 388 -5.00 9.25 3.83
C THR A 388 -5.86 10.23 4.63
N GLU A 389 -7.12 10.43 4.23
CA GLU A 389 -8.13 11.13 5.01
C GLU A 389 -8.38 10.43 6.35
N MET A 390 -8.61 9.11 6.34
CA MET A 390 -8.86 8.34 7.55
C MET A 390 -7.66 8.42 8.50
N ILE A 391 -6.44 8.25 7.98
CA ILE A 391 -5.20 8.36 8.78
C ILE A 391 -5.07 9.75 9.40
N ALA A 392 -5.27 10.81 8.62
CA ALA A 392 -5.15 12.18 9.12
C ALA A 392 -6.20 12.51 10.18
N VAL A 393 -7.48 12.21 9.90
CA VAL A 393 -8.59 12.41 10.84
C VAL A 393 -8.35 11.65 12.15
N GLN A 394 -7.98 10.38 12.09
CA GLN A 394 -7.72 9.57 13.28
C GLN A 394 -6.47 10.04 14.04
N GLY A 395 -5.44 10.49 13.33
CA GLY A 395 -4.26 11.11 13.93
C GLY A 395 -4.58 12.41 14.68
N LEU A 396 -5.39 13.28 14.08
CA LEU A 396 -5.84 14.51 14.72
C LEU A 396 -6.66 14.21 16.00
N ARG A 397 -7.59 13.25 15.92
CA ARG A 397 -8.37 12.80 17.09
C ARG A 397 -7.49 12.26 18.21
N ARG A 398 -6.48 11.45 17.89
CA ARG A 398 -5.54 10.90 18.89
C ARG A 398 -4.86 12.00 19.72
N TYR A 399 -4.62 13.17 19.13
CA TYR A 399 -3.95 14.29 19.80
C TYR A 399 -4.93 15.35 20.34
N GLY A 400 -6.25 15.12 20.27
CA GLY A 400 -7.28 16.00 20.82
C GLY A 400 -7.77 17.10 19.87
N TYR A 401 -7.33 17.12 18.62
CA TYR A 401 -7.76 18.08 17.58
C TYR A 401 -9.06 17.63 16.93
N ASN A 402 -10.09 17.42 17.76
CA ASN A 402 -11.38 16.88 17.32
C ASN A 402 -12.12 17.84 16.38
N LYS A 403 -11.99 19.16 16.59
CA LYS A 403 -12.64 20.16 15.74
C LYS A 403 -12.11 20.12 14.30
N GLU A 404 -10.79 20.04 14.16
CA GLU A 404 -10.11 19.91 12.88
C GLU A 404 -10.47 18.58 12.21
N ALA A 405 -10.45 17.49 12.98
CA ALA A 405 -10.84 16.17 12.50
C ALA A 405 -12.29 16.09 12.01
N ASP A 406 -13.24 16.69 12.74
CA ASP A 406 -14.66 16.75 12.37
C ASP A 406 -14.86 17.57 11.10
N ARG A 407 -14.17 18.71 10.97
CA ARG A 407 -14.21 19.55 9.77
C ARG A 407 -13.69 18.81 8.52
N LEU A 408 -12.54 18.16 8.61
CA LEU A 408 -11.98 17.38 7.49
C LEU A 408 -12.90 16.22 7.10
N SER A 409 -13.43 15.51 8.10
CA SER A 409 -14.39 14.43 7.88
C SER A 409 -15.63 14.95 7.13
N ALA A 410 -16.20 16.08 7.58
CA ALA A 410 -17.37 16.69 6.94
C ALA A 410 -17.06 17.14 5.50
N ASN A 411 -15.89 17.73 5.24
CA ASN A 411 -15.50 18.15 3.90
C ASN A 411 -15.46 16.96 2.93
N PHE A 412 -14.71 15.90 3.27
CA PHE A 412 -14.55 14.73 2.42
C PHE A 412 -15.85 13.94 2.24
N LEU A 413 -16.61 13.72 3.32
CA LEU A 413 -17.92 13.04 3.22
C LEU A 413 -18.93 13.87 2.42
N SER A 414 -18.90 15.20 2.51
CA SER A 414 -19.79 16.06 1.71
C SER A 414 -19.42 16.06 0.22
N LEU A 415 -18.14 15.86 -0.12
CA LEU A 415 -17.70 15.61 -1.48
C LEU A 415 -18.25 14.27 -1.98
N ILE A 416 -18.01 13.17 -1.25
CA ILE A 416 -18.52 11.85 -1.63
C ILE A 416 -20.04 11.87 -1.81
N LEU A 417 -20.78 12.47 -0.87
CA LEU A 417 -22.24 12.55 -0.94
C LEU A 417 -22.71 13.33 -2.18
N LYS A 418 -22.07 14.45 -2.49
CA LYS A 418 -22.38 15.23 -3.70
C LYS A 418 -22.22 14.38 -4.95
N GLU A 419 -21.08 13.71 -5.11
CA GLU A 419 -20.79 12.89 -6.29
C GLU A 419 -21.72 11.67 -6.36
N PHE A 420 -22.03 11.05 -5.21
CA PHE A 420 -22.96 9.94 -5.15
C PHE A 420 -24.38 10.36 -5.58
N ILE A 421 -24.87 11.53 -5.16
CA ILE A 421 -26.18 12.04 -5.61
C ILE A 421 -26.18 12.32 -7.12
N GLN A 422 -25.07 12.79 -7.67
CA GLN A 422 -24.96 13.16 -9.09
C GLN A 422 -24.78 11.95 -10.01
N HIS A 423 -23.99 10.97 -9.60
CA HIS A 423 -23.52 9.88 -10.46
C HIS A 423 -23.97 8.48 -10.00
N ASN A 424 -24.56 8.37 -8.81
CA ASN A 424 -24.99 7.10 -8.20
C ASN A 424 -23.85 6.09 -8.02
N THR A 425 -22.62 6.60 -7.84
CA THR A 425 -21.40 5.81 -7.69
C THR A 425 -20.49 6.43 -6.62
N ILE A 426 -19.66 5.58 -6.02
CA ILE A 426 -18.51 5.95 -5.18
C ILE A 426 -17.27 5.44 -5.92
N VAL A 427 -16.18 6.20 -5.91
CA VAL A 427 -15.00 5.89 -6.73
C VAL A 427 -13.69 5.85 -5.91
N GLU A 428 -12.59 5.43 -6.56
CA GLU A 428 -11.25 5.25 -5.98
C GLU A 428 -10.67 6.55 -5.38
N LYS A 429 -10.73 7.66 -6.12
CA LYS A 429 -10.09 8.94 -5.78
C LYS A 429 -10.89 10.15 -6.26
N TYR A 430 -10.59 11.34 -5.70
CA TYR A 430 -11.32 12.58 -6.01
C TYR A 430 -10.38 13.77 -6.16
N ASP A 431 -10.77 14.75 -6.98
CA ASP A 431 -10.19 16.10 -6.94
C ASP A 431 -10.80 16.84 -5.73
N VAL A 432 -10.00 17.08 -4.70
CA VAL A 432 -10.46 17.69 -3.44
C VAL A 432 -10.49 19.22 -3.50
N GLU A 433 -9.90 19.83 -4.52
CA GLU A 433 -9.97 21.27 -4.75
C GLU A 433 -11.31 21.62 -5.42
N ARG A 434 -11.61 20.96 -6.54
CA ARG A 434 -12.82 21.17 -7.34
C ARG A 434 -14.03 20.41 -6.80
N ARG A 435 -13.81 19.45 -5.91
CA ARG A 435 -14.84 18.59 -5.32
C ARG A 435 -15.57 17.78 -6.38
N GLU A 436 -14.82 17.03 -7.18
CA GLU A 436 -15.34 16.19 -8.28
C GLU A 436 -14.66 14.81 -8.34
N SER A 437 -15.39 13.82 -8.86
CA SER A 437 -14.90 12.45 -9.13
C SER A 437 -14.25 12.30 -10.51
N GLU A 438 -14.45 13.28 -11.40
CA GLU A 438 -13.86 13.33 -12.74
C GLU A 438 -12.41 13.84 -12.70
N VAL A 439 -11.47 12.92 -12.48
CA VAL A 439 -10.04 13.23 -12.31
C VAL A 439 -9.22 13.20 -13.61
N SER A 440 -9.82 12.72 -14.70
CA SER A 440 -9.11 12.43 -15.96
C SER A 440 -8.45 13.65 -16.61
N ALA A 441 -9.04 14.84 -16.47
CA ALA A 441 -8.53 16.07 -17.07
C ALA A 441 -7.22 16.57 -16.43
N GLY A 442 -7.00 16.29 -15.14
CA GLY A 442 -5.79 16.67 -14.40
C GLY A 442 -4.71 15.58 -14.41
N LEU A 443 -5.08 14.34 -14.70
CA LEU A 443 -4.21 13.18 -14.57
C LEU A 443 -3.39 12.93 -15.85
N LYS A 444 -2.08 13.06 -15.73
CA LYS A 444 -1.11 12.75 -16.80
C LYS A 444 -0.46 11.37 -16.63
N PHE A 445 -0.21 10.96 -15.38
CA PHE A 445 0.50 9.72 -15.06
C PHE A 445 -0.21 8.95 -13.94
N GLY A 446 -0.52 7.68 -14.19
CA GLY A 446 -1.29 6.82 -13.29
C GLY A 446 -2.52 6.22 -13.98
N TYR A 447 -3.43 5.66 -13.18
CA TYR A 447 -4.65 5.02 -13.70
C TYR A 447 -5.68 6.05 -14.13
N LYS A 448 -5.92 6.11 -15.45
CA LYS A 448 -6.90 7.03 -16.06
C LYS A 448 -8.35 6.67 -15.74
N SER A 449 -8.65 5.38 -15.51
CA SER A 449 -9.96 4.96 -15.01
C SER A 449 -10.04 5.21 -13.50
N ASN A 450 -11.16 5.78 -13.07
CA ASN A 450 -11.52 5.89 -11.66
C ASN A 450 -12.51 4.76 -11.35
N GLU A 451 -12.06 3.78 -10.56
CA GLU A 451 -12.79 2.52 -10.39
C GLU A 451 -13.99 2.68 -9.43
N ILE A 452 -15.13 2.05 -9.76
CA ILE A 452 -16.40 2.20 -9.03
C ILE A 452 -16.50 1.21 -7.86
N GLY A 453 -17.14 1.64 -6.77
CA GLY A 453 -17.47 0.86 -5.59
C GLY A 453 -16.29 0.64 -4.65
N PHE A 454 -15.27 1.48 -4.72
CA PHE A 454 -13.92 1.17 -4.24
C PHE A 454 -13.85 0.87 -2.73
N GLY A 455 -13.24 -0.27 -2.37
CA GLY A 455 -13.28 -0.86 -1.02
C GLY A 455 -12.84 0.06 0.10
N TRP A 456 -11.76 0.83 -0.08
CA TRP A 456 -11.32 1.81 0.94
C TRP A 456 -12.20 3.06 1.02
N THR A 457 -12.99 3.37 -0.01
CA THR A 457 -13.80 4.60 -0.04
C THR A 457 -15.15 4.33 0.58
N ASN A 458 -15.64 3.10 0.43
CA ASN A 458 -16.85 2.63 1.09
C ASN A 458 -16.69 2.52 2.62
N ALA A 459 -15.49 2.13 3.07
CA ALA A 459 -15.16 1.98 4.49
C ALA A 459 -14.99 3.33 5.20
#